data_AF-A0A515CW83-F1
#
_entry.id   AF-A0A515CW83-F1
#
_cell.length_a   1.000
_cell.length_b   1.000
_cell.length_c   1.000
_cell.angle_alpha   90.00
_cell.angle_beta   90.00
_cell.angle_gamma   90.00
#
_symmetry.space_group_name_H-M   'P 1'
#
loop_
_entity.id
_entity.type
_entity.pdbx_description
1 polymer ?
#
loop_
_entity_poly.entity_id
_entity_poly.type
_entity_poly.pdbx_seq_one_letter_code
_entity_poly.pdbx_strand_id
1 'polypeptide(L)'
;MAIPYPDWLSLPQKTNKSRTIDAGFRTDQPAVGAPIFQRLTDDLKTTWSLNWIFTLQEDRAFEQWYRSPRYLDNGNQWFTMLCNLGGSGLQMQELHFVAPPVQTSINGNTTTWTGNVITRKVYNPDDEFSDVIVELPPNQWGIIDEVVNRDLPEF
;
A
#
# COMPACT_ATOMS: atom_id res chain seq x y z
N MET A 1 2.23 -14.69 12.94
CA MET A 1 2.89 -13.38 13.11
C MET A 1 3.50 -13.03 11.77
N ALA A 2 3.27 -11.83 11.25
CA ALA A 2 3.77 -11.46 9.92
C ALA A 2 5.30 -11.29 9.96
N ILE A 3 5.97 -11.75 8.90
CA ILE A 3 7.43 -11.68 8.78
C ILE A 3 7.84 -10.27 8.37
N PRO A 4 8.76 -9.60 9.07
CA PRO A 4 9.22 -8.29 8.65
C PRO A 4 10.01 -8.37 7.34
N TYR A 5 9.73 -7.44 6.42
CA TYR A 5 10.58 -7.22 5.26
C TYR A 5 11.96 -6.71 5.72
N PRO A 6 13.07 -7.21 5.16
CA PRO A 6 14.40 -6.77 5.57
C PRO A 6 14.64 -5.28 5.28
N ASP A 7 14.97 -4.51 6.31
CA ASP A 7 15.09 -3.03 6.23
C ASP A 7 16.16 -2.51 5.26
N TRP A 8 17.17 -3.34 4.98
CA TRP A 8 18.27 -2.98 4.08
C TRP A 8 17.96 -3.26 2.60
N LEU A 9 16.89 -4.01 2.30
CA LEU A 9 16.47 -4.24 0.92
C LEU A 9 15.70 -3.03 0.42
N SER A 10 15.95 -2.68 -0.84
CA SER A 10 15.24 -1.59 -1.51
C SER A 10 13.72 -1.80 -1.54
N LEU A 11 12.97 -0.79 -1.10
CA LEU A 11 11.50 -0.78 -1.18
C LEU A 11 11.01 -0.77 -2.63
N PRO A 12 9.76 -1.20 -2.88
CA PRO A 12 9.20 -1.17 -4.23
C PRO A 12 9.17 0.26 -4.79
N GLN A 13 9.37 0.37 -6.11
CA GLN A 13 9.36 1.61 -6.86
C GLN A 13 8.04 2.37 -6.65
N LYS A 14 8.14 3.68 -6.49
CA LYS A 14 6.97 4.57 -6.35
C LYS A 14 6.21 4.71 -7.67
N THR A 15 6.93 4.66 -8.79
CA THR A 15 6.38 4.85 -10.14
C THR A 15 5.60 3.63 -10.60
N ASN A 16 4.49 3.87 -11.32
CA ASN A 16 3.64 2.83 -11.93
C ASN A 16 3.07 1.81 -10.95
N LYS A 17 2.98 2.17 -9.67
CA LYS A 17 2.30 1.36 -8.66
C LYS A 17 0.79 1.54 -8.81
N SER A 18 0.09 0.47 -9.18
CA SER A 18 -1.37 0.45 -9.23
C SER A 18 -1.95 -0.09 -7.92
N ARG A 19 -3.08 0.48 -7.50
CA ARG A 19 -3.88 0.03 -6.35
C ARG A 19 -5.29 -0.26 -6.84
N THR A 20 -5.78 -1.46 -6.55
CA THR A 20 -7.16 -1.87 -6.83
C THR A 20 -7.82 -2.29 -5.53
N ILE A 21 -8.95 -1.65 -5.21
CA ILE A 21 -9.79 -2.00 -4.06
C ILE A 21 -11.02 -2.70 -4.62
N ASP A 22 -11.40 -3.83 -4.03
CA ASP A 22 -12.62 -4.53 -4.44
C ASP A 22 -13.86 -3.68 -4.18
N ALA A 23 -14.89 -3.83 -5.02
CA ALA A 23 -16.15 -3.12 -4.82
C ALA A 23 -16.95 -3.76 -3.68
N GLY A 24 -17.22 -3.00 -2.62
CA GLY A 24 -18.09 -3.41 -1.51
C GLY A 24 -19.58 -3.25 -1.77
N PHE A 25 -19.98 -2.95 -3.00
CA PHE A 25 -21.36 -2.75 -3.39
C PHE A 25 -21.65 -3.43 -4.72
N ARG A 26 -22.89 -3.91 -4.87
CA ARG A 26 -23.42 -4.36 -6.14
C ARG A 26 -24.17 -3.21 -6.79
N THR A 27 -23.95 -3.03 -8.09
CA THR A 27 -24.73 -2.12 -8.91
C THR A 27 -25.75 -2.94 -9.71
N ASP A 28 -27.02 -2.55 -9.64
CA ASP A 28 -28.06 -3.05 -10.52
C ASP A 28 -28.49 -1.94 -11.48
N GLN A 29 -28.53 -2.22 -12.77
CA GLN A 29 -28.86 -1.27 -13.83
C GLN A 29 -30.22 -1.64 -14.43
N PRO A 30 -31.33 -1.07 -13.92
CA PRO A 30 -32.64 -1.29 -14.52
C PRO A 30 -32.68 -0.68 -15.93
N ALA A 31 -33.50 -1.27 -16.81
CA ALA A 31 -33.65 -0.81 -18.20
C ALA A 31 -34.18 0.64 -18.32
N VAL A 32 -34.80 1.16 -17.27
CA VAL A 32 -35.27 2.54 -17.15
C VAL A 32 -35.03 3.02 -15.72
N GLY A 33 -34.46 4.21 -15.54
CA GLY A 33 -34.21 4.83 -14.23
C GLY A 33 -32.74 4.86 -13.82
N ALA A 34 -32.49 5.37 -12.61
CA ALA A 34 -31.14 5.47 -12.05
C ALA A 34 -30.65 4.10 -11.53
N PRO A 35 -29.32 3.83 -11.57
CA PRO A 35 -28.75 2.62 -10.98
C PRO A 35 -29.05 2.50 -9.48
N ILE A 36 -29.26 1.26 -9.03
CA ILE A 36 -29.46 0.93 -7.61
C ILE A 36 -28.13 0.38 -7.05
N PHE A 37 -27.68 0.93 -5.92
CA PHE A 37 -26.46 0.50 -5.24
C PHE A 37 -26.81 -0.20 -3.92
N GLN A 38 -26.37 -1.45 -3.77
CA GLN A 38 -26.56 -2.24 -2.56
C GLN A 38 -25.21 -2.50 -1.90
N ARG A 39 -25.04 -2.06 -0.64
CA ARG A 39 -23.82 -2.32 0.13
C ARG A 39 -23.79 -3.79 0.55
N LEU A 40 -22.71 -4.49 0.23
CA LEU A 40 -22.51 -5.91 0.52
C LEU A 40 -21.57 -6.10 1.72
N THR A 41 -20.40 -5.46 1.68
CA THR A 41 -19.37 -5.60 2.72
C THR A 41 -18.51 -4.34 2.78
N ASP A 42 -17.93 -4.10 3.94
CA ASP A 42 -16.92 -3.09 4.21
C ASP A 42 -15.51 -3.68 4.37
N ASP A 43 -15.39 -4.99 4.59
CA ASP A 43 -14.10 -5.70 4.59
C ASP A 43 -13.62 -5.96 3.15
N LEU A 44 -12.93 -4.97 2.59
CA LEU A 44 -12.47 -4.96 1.21
C LEU A 44 -10.96 -5.15 1.13
N LYS A 45 -10.57 -6.25 0.51
CA LYS A 45 -9.16 -6.48 0.20
C LYS A 45 -8.67 -5.44 -0.79
N THR A 46 -7.43 -5.03 -0.61
CA THR A 46 -6.73 -4.14 -1.53
C THR A 46 -5.57 -4.89 -2.16
N THR A 47 -5.46 -4.82 -3.47
CA THR A 47 -4.35 -5.40 -4.22
C THR A 47 -3.44 -4.32 -4.79
N TRP A 48 -2.14 -4.57 -4.77
CA TRP A 48 -1.13 -3.71 -5.37
C TRP A 48 -0.26 -4.50 -6.34
N SER A 49 0.08 -3.88 -7.46
CA SER A 49 1.18 -4.35 -8.30
C SER A 49 2.45 -3.59 -7.92
N LEU A 50 3.47 -4.33 -7.48
CA LEU A 50 4.73 -3.81 -6.97
C LEU A 50 5.89 -4.23 -7.87
N ASN A 51 6.80 -3.28 -8.09
CA ASN A 51 8.03 -3.50 -8.84
C ASN A 51 9.22 -3.15 -7.95
N TRP A 52 10.19 -4.05 -7.82
CA TRP A 52 11.44 -3.82 -7.10
C TRP A 52 12.59 -3.78 -8.09
N ILE A 53 13.57 -2.92 -7.80
CA ILE A 53 14.85 -2.87 -8.51
C ILE A 53 15.92 -3.11 -7.46
N PHE A 54 16.62 -4.23 -7.59
CA PHE A 54 17.63 -4.68 -6.63
C PHE A 54 19.01 -4.67 -7.27
N THR A 55 20.04 -4.44 -6.46
CA THR A 55 21.42 -4.82 -6.78
C THR A 55 21.57 -6.35 -6.73
N LEU A 56 22.64 -6.89 -7.31
CA LEU A 56 22.90 -8.35 -7.29
C LEU A 56 22.98 -8.95 -5.86
N GLN A 57 23.37 -8.16 -4.86
CA GLN A 57 23.41 -8.63 -3.47
C GLN A 57 22.01 -8.68 -2.85
N GLU A 58 21.20 -7.65 -3.10
CA GLU A 58 19.79 -7.59 -2.68
C GLU A 58 18.96 -8.67 -3.37
N ASP A 59 19.20 -8.95 -4.66
CA ASP A 59 18.54 -10.00 -5.44
C ASP A 59 18.65 -11.37 -4.77
N ARG A 60 19.88 -11.75 -4.40
CA ARG A 60 20.16 -13.02 -3.71
C ARG A 60 19.46 -13.10 -2.36
N ALA A 61 19.43 -12.00 -1.61
CA ALA A 61 18.77 -11.97 -0.32
C ALA A 61 17.25 -12.00 -0.44
N PHE A 62 16.67 -11.30 -1.41
CA PHE A 62 15.25 -11.31 -1.69
C PHE A 62 14.77 -12.70 -2.09
N GLU A 63 15.51 -13.40 -2.97
CA GLU A 63 15.18 -14.77 -3.34
C GLU A 63 15.22 -15.72 -2.14
N GLN A 64 16.23 -15.61 -1.28
CA GLN A 64 16.32 -16.44 -0.06
C GLN A 64 15.23 -16.09 0.96
N TRP A 65 14.92 -14.82 1.14
CA TRP A 65 13.84 -14.37 2.01
C TRP A 65 12.48 -14.89 1.53
N TYR A 66 12.24 -14.90 0.21
CA TYR A 66 11.02 -15.46 -0.36
C TYR A 66 10.94 -16.99 -0.20
N ARG A 67 12.00 -17.73 -0.55
CA ARG A 67 11.98 -19.20 -0.63
C ARG A 67 12.17 -19.90 0.72
N SER A 68 12.89 -19.29 1.66
CA SER A 68 13.30 -19.98 2.88
C SER A 68 12.09 -20.27 3.78
N PRO A 69 11.98 -21.49 4.33
CA PRO A 69 10.93 -21.84 5.30
C PRO A 69 11.00 -21.04 6.61
N ARG A 70 12.14 -20.36 6.88
CA ARG A 70 12.32 -19.51 8.06
C ARG A 70 11.71 -18.11 7.87
N TYR A 71 11.35 -17.75 6.64
CA TYR A 71 10.81 -16.44 6.27
C TYR A 71 9.46 -16.64 5.58
N LEU A 72 9.36 -16.35 4.28
CA LEU A 72 8.07 -16.38 3.57
C LEU A 72 7.59 -17.77 3.15
N ASP A 73 8.46 -18.79 3.23
CA ASP A 73 8.13 -20.17 2.86
C ASP A 73 7.43 -20.26 1.48
N ASN A 74 8.08 -19.71 0.45
CA ASN A 74 7.56 -19.61 -0.92
C ASN A 74 6.21 -18.87 -1.03
N GLY A 75 5.99 -17.87 -0.16
CA GLY A 75 4.80 -17.02 -0.20
C GLY A 75 3.61 -17.56 0.60
N ASN A 76 3.81 -18.58 1.45
CA ASN A 76 2.78 -19.11 2.35
C ASN A 76 2.51 -18.22 3.57
N GLN A 77 3.40 -17.28 3.88
CA GLN A 77 3.30 -16.42 5.05
C GLN A 77 2.99 -14.96 4.70
N TRP A 78 2.29 -14.29 5.61
CA TRP A 78 2.08 -12.85 5.58
C TRP A 78 3.37 -12.13 6.00
N PHE A 79 3.60 -10.93 5.46
CA PHE A 79 4.77 -10.12 5.76
C PHE A 79 4.41 -8.66 5.95
N THR A 80 5.21 -7.91 6.70
CA THR A 80 5.05 -6.46 6.87
C THR A 80 6.10 -5.70 6.08
N MET A 81 5.69 -4.66 5.39
CA MET A 81 6.60 -3.82 4.62
C MET A 81 6.10 -2.38 4.56
N LEU A 82 7.03 -1.43 4.54
CA LEU A 82 6.72 -0.04 4.24
C LEU A 82 6.30 0.09 2.77
N CYS A 83 5.11 0.64 2.57
CA CYS A 83 4.49 0.74 1.27
C CYS A 83 4.08 2.19 1.05
N ASN A 84 4.54 2.81 -0.05
CA ASN A 84 4.15 4.18 -0.34
C ASN A 84 2.69 4.22 -0.84
N LEU A 85 1.79 4.91 -0.12
CA LEU A 85 0.37 5.02 -0.45
C LEU A 85 0.03 6.23 -1.34
N GLY A 86 1.05 6.95 -1.85
CA GLY A 86 0.88 8.20 -2.58
C GLY A 86 0.96 9.40 -1.64
N GLY A 87 -0.14 10.15 -1.52
CA GLY A 87 -0.21 11.39 -0.70
C GLY A 87 0.20 11.18 0.76
N SER A 88 -0.24 10.09 1.38
CA SER A 88 0.05 9.72 2.78
C SER A 88 1.48 9.19 3.02
N GLY A 89 2.32 9.14 1.98
CA GLY A 89 3.70 8.72 2.10
C GLY A 89 3.90 7.22 2.38
N LEU A 90 5.00 6.88 3.07
CA LEU A 90 5.37 5.50 3.42
C LEU A 90 4.64 5.05 4.67
N GLN A 91 3.82 4.00 4.55
CA GLN A 91 3.06 3.44 5.65
C GLN A 91 3.31 1.94 5.77
N MET A 92 3.40 1.42 6.99
CA MET A 92 3.59 -0.01 7.22
C MET A 92 2.30 -0.77 6.88
N GLN A 93 2.40 -1.75 5.98
CA GLN A 93 1.28 -2.59 5.59
C GLN A 93 1.58 -4.06 5.89
N GLU A 94 0.55 -4.79 6.31
CA GLU A 94 0.56 -6.25 6.30
C GLU A 94 0.12 -6.75 4.92
N LEU A 95 0.99 -7.51 4.27
CA LEU A 95 0.91 -7.92 2.88
C LEU A 95 1.03 -9.43 2.74
N HIS A 96 0.47 -9.95 1.65
CA HIS A 96 0.65 -11.33 1.22
C HIS A 96 0.83 -11.35 -0.30
N PHE A 97 1.69 -12.21 -0.83
CA PHE A 97 1.83 -12.36 -2.29
C PHE A 97 0.63 -13.14 -2.84
N VAL A 98 -0.03 -12.62 -3.89
CA VAL A 98 -1.14 -13.33 -4.56
C VAL A 98 -0.61 -14.46 -5.43
N ALA A 99 0.56 -14.23 -6.02
CA ALA A 99 1.31 -15.19 -6.82
C ALA A 99 2.81 -14.99 -6.54
N PRO A 100 3.65 -16.00 -6.83
CA PRO A 100 5.09 -15.85 -6.69
C PRO A 100 5.61 -14.61 -7.44
N PRO A 101 6.46 -13.78 -6.80
CA PRO A 101 7.10 -12.67 -7.49
C PRO A 101 8.02 -13.23 -8.59
N VAL A 102 8.10 -12.51 -9.71
CA VAL A 102 8.83 -12.92 -10.90
C VAL A 102 9.98 -11.96 -11.14
N GLN A 103 11.18 -12.49 -11.38
CA GLN A 103 12.30 -11.72 -11.90
C GLN A 103 12.03 -11.45 -13.38
N THR A 104 11.77 -10.19 -13.73
CA THR A 104 11.38 -9.81 -15.10
C THR A 104 12.56 -9.44 -15.97
N SER A 105 13.65 -8.96 -15.38
CA SER A 105 14.86 -8.65 -16.13
C SER A 105 16.10 -8.64 -15.25
N ILE A 106 17.24 -8.85 -15.90
CA ILE A 106 18.58 -8.63 -15.35
C ILE A 106 19.28 -7.66 -16.29
N ASN A 107 19.71 -6.52 -15.78
CA ASN A 107 20.40 -5.49 -16.54
C ASN A 107 21.69 -5.08 -15.82
N GLY A 108 22.80 -5.67 -16.25
CA GLY A 108 24.13 -5.48 -15.64
C GLY A 108 24.12 -5.86 -14.16
N ASN A 109 24.25 -4.84 -13.30
CA ASN A 109 24.34 -5.02 -11.84
C ASN A 109 23.00 -4.89 -11.12
N THR A 110 21.89 -4.76 -11.87
CA THR A 110 20.55 -4.61 -11.31
C THR A 110 19.59 -5.67 -11.83
N THR A 111 18.67 -6.10 -10.97
CA THR A 111 17.60 -7.04 -11.31
C THR A 111 16.25 -6.40 -10.99
N THR A 112 15.26 -6.64 -11.85
CA THR A 112 13.90 -6.14 -11.64
C THR A 112 13.00 -7.30 -11.26
N TRP A 113 12.28 -7.15 -10.15
CA TRP A 113 11.27 -8.11 -9.69
C TRP A 113 9.89 -7.47 -9.72
N THR A 114 8.89 -8.26 -10.07
CA THR A 114 7.49 -7.79 -10.09
C THR A 114 6.62 -8.78 -9.35
N GLY A 115 5.65 -8.27 -8.58
CA GLY A 115 4.77 -9.12 -7.80
C GLY A 115 3.46 -8.40 -7.47
N ASN A 116 2.41 -9.19 -7.35
CA ASN A 116 1.12 -8.70 -6.90
C ASN A 116 0.93 -9.08 -5.42
N VAL A 117 0.61 -8.11 -4.60
CA VAL A 117 0.36 -8.29 -3.17
C VAL A 117 -1.06 -7.92 -2.82
N ILE A 118 -1.57 -8.53 -1.77
CA ILE A 118 -2.88 -8.27 -1.18
C ILE A 118 -2.71 -7.85 0.27
N THR A 119 -3.53 -6.89 0.71
CA THR A 119 -3.77 -6.61 2.13
C THR A 119 -5.25 -6.77 2.44
N ARG A 120 -5.53 -7.12 3.69
CA ARG A 120 -6.91 -7.20 4.21
C ARG A 120 -7.50 -5.82 4.42
N LYS A 121 -6.73 -4.94 5.07
CA LYS A 121 -7.12 -3.56 5.35
C LYS A 121 -5.89 -2.68 5.17
N VAL A 122 -6.05 -1.63 4.35
CA VAL A 122 -5.01 -0.61 4.22
C VAL A 122 -4.95 0.17 5.54
N TYR A 123 -3.77 0.22 6.14
CA TYR A 123 -3.53 1.09 7.29
C TYR A 123 -3.08 2.47 6.80
N ASN A 124 -3.83 3.51 7.15
CA ASN A 124 -3.49 4.88 6.83
C ASN A 124 -3.80 5.80 8.01
N PRO A 125 -2.80 6.47 8.61
CA PRO A 125 -3.03 7.37 9.74
C PRO A 125 -3.88 8.59 9.35
N ASP A 126 -3.85 9.00 8.08
CA ASP A 126 -4.65 10.14 7.59
C ASP A 126 -6.16 9.88 7.67
N ASP A 127 -6.59 8.62 7.81
CA ASP A 127 -8.01 8.27 7.91
C ASP A 127 -8.64 8.86 9.20
N GLU A 128 -7.85 9.18 10.22
CA GLU A 128 -8.32 9.85 11.45
C GLU A 128 -8.52 11.37 11.25
N PHE A 129 -7.91 11.95 10.21
CA PHE A 129 -7.94 13.39 9.91
C PHE A 129 -8.72 13.69 8.63
N SER A 130 -9.62 12.78 8.22
CA SER A 130 -10.36 12.85 6.96
C SER A 130 -11.03 14.20 6.74
N ASP A 131 -11.69 14.72 7.77
CA ASP A 131 -12.50 15.93 7.69
C ASP A 131 -11.61 17.14 7.43
N VAL A 132 -10.50 17.24 8.17
CA VAL A 132 -9.51 18.31 8.00
C VAL A 132 -8.87 18.25 6.62
N ILE A 133 -8.44 17.06 6.17
CA ILE A 133 -7.74 16.90 4.88
C ILE A 133 -8.67 17.21 3.69
N VAL A 134 -9.95 16.86 3.79
CA VAL A 134 -10.93 17.08 2.71
C VAL A 134 -11.41 18.53 2.67
N GLU A 135 -11.66 19.14 3.83
CA GLU A 135 -12.27 20.47 3.89
C GLU A 135 -11.24 21.61 3.79
N LEU A 136 -9.99 21.40 4.25
CA LEU A 136 -8.94 22.41 4.22
C LEU A 136 -7.97 22.18 3.05
N PRO A 137 -8.07 22.97 1.98
CA PRO A 137 -7.14 22.87 0.87
C PRO A 137 -5.70 23.22 1.32
N PRO A 138 -4.67 22.67 0.65
CA PRO A 138 -3.27 22.80 1.09
C PRO A 138 -2.75 24.23 1.25
N ASN A 139 -3.33 25.18 0.52
CA ASN A 139 -2.99 26.61 0.62
C ASN A 139 -3.52 27.28 1.90
N GLN A 140 -4.41 26.63 2.64
CA GLN A 140 -5.03 27.14 3.87
C GLN A 140 -4.51 26.46 5.14
N TRP A 141 -3.56 25.52 5.04
CA TRP A 141 -2.98 24.82 6.20
C TRP A 141 -2.27 25.76 7.18
N GLY A 142 -1.73 26.89 6.70
CA GLY A 142 -1.13 27.91 7.58
C GLY A 142 -2.11 28.56 8.56
N ILE A 143 -3.42 28.53 8.26
CA ILE A 143 -4.45 29.03 9.18
C ILE A 143 -4.53 28.14 10.43
N ILE A 144 -4.31 26.83 10.29
CA ILE A 144 -4.31 25.91 11.44
C ILE A 144 -3.13 26.21 12.37
N ASP A 145 -1.96 26.47 11.79
CA ASP A 145 -0.76 26.85 12.56
C ASP A 145 -0.97 28.17 13.31
N GLU A 146 -1.54 29.18 12.65
CA GLU A 146 -1.89 30.47 13.26
C GLU A 146 -2.92 30.30 14.41
N VAL A 147 -4.00 29.56 14.18
CA VAL A 147 -5.06 29.36 15.19
C VAL A 147 -4.56 28.55 16.39
N VAL A 148 -3.76 27.50 16.17
CA VAL A 148 -3.27 26.61 17.24
C VAL A 148 -2.16 27.25 18.06
N ASN A 149 -1.24 28.01 17.43
CA ASN A 149 -0.09 28.57 18.14
C ASN A 149 -0.28 29.99 18.65
N ARG A 150 -1.19 30.77 18.04
CA ARG A 150 -1.46 32.15 18.46
C ARG A 150 -2.77 32.28 19.23
N ASP A 151 -3.86 31.72 18.71
CA ASP A 151 -5.20 32.06 19.21
C ASP A 151 -5.70 31.09 20.30
N LEU A 152 -5.38 29.79 20.22
CA LEU A 152 -5.74 28.78 21.24
C LEU A 152 -5.00 28.88 22.60
N PRO A 153 -3.69 29.20 22.68
CA PRO A 153 -2.99 29.24 23.97
C PRO A 153 -3.35 30.47 24.82
N GLU A 154 -4.10 31.42 24.26
CA GLU A 154 -4.66 32.56 24.98
C GLU A 154 -6.01 32.25 25.67
N PHE A 155 -6.56 31.04 25.51
CA PHE A 155 -7.76 30.53 26.18
C PHE A 155 -7.48 29.45 27.23
#